data_AF-A0A0Q7YXC6-F1
#
_entry.id   AF-A0A0Q7YXC6-F1
#
_cell.length_a   1.000
_cell.length_b   1.000
_cell.length_c   1.000
_cell.angle_alpha   90.00
_cell.angle_beta   90.00
_cell.angle_gamma   90.00
#
_symmetry.space_group_name_H-M   'P 1'
#
loop_
_entity.id
_entity.type
_entity.pdbx_description
1 polymer ?
#
loop_
_entity_poly.entity_id
_entity_poly.type
_entity_poly.pdbx_seq_one_letter_code
_entity_poly.pdbx_strand_id
1 'polypeptide(L)'
;MLDAIGVPALFGRTSAAEFFDDNANVHFTSALRYPVYINGRNYSGIPNPLRHPLLVAMIERYLAEEAEKIEGALWVPLGSHAEAALLHLSVQGHINGSRILAGLPHPSGANAERIAYFLGRKSRETLSAKTNADALDATRAHLETQIAEFRPNR
;
A
#
# COMPACT_ATOMS: atom_id res chain seq x y z
N MET A 1 11.20 -3.55 -1.98
CA MET A 1 10.26 -3.02 -3.01
C MET A 1 10.29 -1.51 -2.99
N LEU A 2 10.11 -0.89 -1.83
CA LEU A 2 10.26 0.57 -1.67
C LEU A 2 11.63 1.09 -2.15
N ASP A 3 12.72 0.37 -1.88
CA ASP A 3 14.05 0.71 -2.44
C ASP A 3 14.05 0.70 -3.97
N ALA A 4 13.38 -0.28 -4.58
CA ALA A 4 13.39 -0.49 -6.03
C ALA A 4 12.67 0.61 -6.80
N ILE A 5 11.78 1.35 -6.14
CA ILE A 5 11.06 2.50 -6.72
C ILE A 5 11.54 3.85 -6.15
N GLY A 6 12.63 3.87 -5.38
CA GLY A 6 13.27 5.10 -4.92
C GLY A 6 12.60 5.82 -3.74
N VAL A 7 11.68 5.20 -3.01
CA VAL A 7 11.01 5.82 -1.85
C VAL A 7 11.99 6.35 -0.79
N PRO A 8 13.05 5.62 -0.38
CA PRO A 8 13.94 6.09 0.68
C PRO A 8 14.57 7.46 0.40
N ALA A 9 14.96 7.70 -0.86
CA ALA A 9 15.60 8.94 -1.28
C ALA A 9 14.71 10.17 -1.09
N LEU A 10 13.38 10.03 -1.20
CA LEU A 10 12.42 11.11 -0.93
C LEU A 10 12.50 11.64 0.52
N PHE A 11 12.93 10.77 1.44
CA PHE A 11 13.02 11.06 2.86
C PHE A 11 14.47 11.17 3.34
N GLY A 12 15.42 11.35 2.43
CA GLY A 12 16.85 11.50 2.75
C GLY A 12 17.50 10.22 3.28
N ARG A 13 16.94 9.04 2.95
CA ARG A 13 17.43 7.73 3.41
C ARG A 13 18.07 6.95 2.27
N THR A 14 18.99 6.06 2.62
CA THR A 14 19.67 5.20 1.64
C THR A 14 18.94 3.89 1.40
N SER A 15 18.18 3.41 2.39
CA SER A 15 17.36 2.21 2.27
C SER A 15 16.01 2.33 2.99
N ALA A 16 15.04 1.56 2.52
CA ALA A 16 13.75 1.39 3.17
C ALA A 16 13.86 0.63 4.50
N ALA A 17 14.97 -0.08 4.75
CA ALA A 17 15.22 -0.70 6.06
C ALA A 17 15.30 0.34 7.18
N GLU A 18 15.85 1.53 6.89
CA GLU A 18 15.99 2.61 7.88
C GLU A 18 14.63 3.12 8.38
N PHE A 19 13.55 2.91 7.63
CA PHE A 19 12.18 3.23 8.07
C PHE A 19 11.71 2.37 9.25
N PHE A 20 12.46 1.34 9.63
CA PHE A 20 12.12 0.43 10.73
C PHE A 20 13.13 0.50 11.88
N ASP A 21 14.11 1.41 11.82
CA ASP A 21 15.04 1.67 12.91
C ASP A 21 14.40 2.58 13.98
N ASP A 22 14.97 2.60 15.17
CA ASP A 22 14.55 3.50 16.25
C ASP A 22 14.64 4.96 15.77
N ASN A 23 13.53 5.71 15.90
CA ASN A 23 13.34 7.09 15.42
C ASN A 23 13.00 7.26 13.93
N ALA A 24 12.47 6.24 13.26
CA ALA A 24 11.89 6.43 11.94
C ALA A 24 10.53 7.16 11.98
N ASN A 25 10.33 8.11 11.05
CA ASN A 25 9.04 8.79 10.84
C ASN A 25 8.08 7.87 10.07
N VAL A 26 7.69 6.75 10.68
CA VAL A 26 6.73 5.80 10.12
C VAL A 26 5.55 5.65 11.06
N HIS A 27 4.36 5.76 10.48
CA HIS A 27 3.11 5.53 11.17
C HIS A 27 2.44 4.26 10.63
N PHE A 28 2.28 3.26 11.48
CA PHE A 28 1.57 2.03 11.13
C PHE A 28 0.10 2.14 11.52
N THR A 29 -0.77 1.87 10.56
CA THR A 29 -2.22 1.82 10.79
C THR A 29 -2.88 0.65 10.05
N SER A 30 -4.18 0.45 10.24
CA SER A 30 -5.00 -0.61 9.67
C SER A 30 -6.29 -0.03 9.09
N ALA A 31 -6.71 -0.54 7.94
CA ALA A 31 -7.99 -0.15 7.34
C ALA A 31 -9.19 -0.44 8.26
N LEU A 32 -9.12 -1.53 9.03
CA LEU A 32 -10.07 -1.86 10.07
C LEU A 32 -9.37 -1.69 11.42
N ARG A 33 -9.85 -0.74 12.24
CA ARG A 33 -9.23 -0.39 13.52
C ARG A 33 -9.21 -1.54 14.54
N TYR A 34 -10.24 -2.38 14.52
CA TYR A 34 -10.41 -3.48 15.45
C TYR A 34 -10.36 -4.83 14.72
N PRO A 35 -9.91 -5.90 15.40
CA PRO A 35 -9.99 -7.25 14.86
C PRO A 35 -11.43 -7.61 14.46
N VAL A 36 -11.57 -8.15 13.24
CA VAL A 36 -12.87 -8.58 12.71
C VAL A 36 -12.88 -10.09 12.58
N TYR A 37 -13.95 -10.71 13.06
CA TYR A 37 -14.15 -12.16 12.99
C TYR A 37 -15.44 -12.49 12.26
N ILE A 38 -15.42 -13.57 11.49
CA ILE A 38 -16.61 -14.16 10.87
C ILE A 38 -16.68 -15.62 11.33
N ASN A 39 -17.75 -15.97 12.05
CA ASN A 39 -17.96 -17.31 12.62
C ASN A 39 -16.75 -17.80 13.44
N GLY A 40 -16.22 -16.94 14.30
CA GLY A 40 -15.08 -17.25 15.18
C GLY A 40 -13.72 -17.33 14.48
N ARG A 41 -13.64 -17.11 13.17
CA ARG A 41 -12.38 -17.09 12.40
C ARG A 41 -11.98 -15.68 12.03
N ASN A 42 -10.67 -15.44 11.94
CA ASN A 42 -10.15 -14.16 11.50
C ASN A 42 -10.69 -13.80 10.11
N TYR A 43 -11.14 -12.56 9.95
CA TYR A 43 -11.60 -12.03 8.67
C TYR A 43 -10.43 -11.96 7.67
N SER A 44 -10.65 -12.48 6.47
CA SER A 44 -9.64 -12.58 5.40
C SER A 44 -9.83 -11.60 4.25
N GLY A 45 -10.70 -10.59 4.41
CA GLY A 45 -11.08 -9.68 3.33
C GLY A 45 -12.35 -10.09 2.56
N ILE A 46 -13.00 -11.19 2.97
CA ILE A 46 -14.24 -11.68 2.36
C ILE A 46 -15.35 -11.68 3.42
N PRO A 47 -16.47 -10.96 3.19
CA PRO A 47 -16.77 -10.11 2.03
C PRO A 47 -15.86 -8.87 1.95
N ASN A 48 -15.72 -8.26 0.78
CA ASN A 48 -14.95 -7.02 0.60
C ASN A 48 -15.39 -5.96 1.64
N PRO A 49 -14.45 -5.29 2.36
CA PRO A 49 -14.81 -4.38 3.45
C PRO A 49 -15.66 -3.20 2.96
N LEU A 50 -15.50 -2.76 1.72
CA LEU A 50 -16.28 -1.68 1.11
C LEU A 50 -17.71 -2.10 0.71
N ARG A 51 -18.06 -3.39 0.86
CA ARG A 51 -19.40 -3.92 0.57
C ARG A 51 -20.19 -4.25 1.83
N HIS A 52 -19.64 -4.00 3.02
CA HIS A 52 -20.30 -4.28 4.28
C HIS A 52 -20.44 -2.99 5.11
N PRO A 53 -21.66 -2.52 5.44
CA PRO A 53 -21.87 -1.21 6.06
C PRO A 53 -21.06 -0.96 7.33
N LEU A 54 -20.95 -1.98 8.20
CA LEU A 54 -20.16 -1.86 9.43
C LEU A 54 -18.66 -1.68 9.16
N LEU A 55 -18.12 -2.32 8.12
CA LEU A 55 -16.69 -2.25 7.80
C LEU A 55 -16.36 -0.93 7.08
N VAL A 56 -17.24 -0.47 6.20
CA VAL A 56 -17.18 0.88 5.61
C VAL A 56 -17.18 1.94 6.71
N ALA A 57 -18.12 1.87 7.65
CA ALA A 57 -18.21 2.82 8.75
C ALA A 57 -16.95 2.84 9.64
N MET A 58 -16.25 1.71 9.79
CA MET A 58 -14.96 1.68 10.50
C MET A 58 -13.86 2.41 9.73
N ILE A 59 -13.80 2.23 8.41
CA ILE A 59 -12.83 2.92 7.53
C ILE A 59 -13.09 4.42 7.56
N GLU A 60 -14.32 4.82 7.26
CA GLU A 60 -14.73 6.23 7.16
C GLU A 60 -14.69 6.97 8.50
N ARG A 61 -14.74 6.26 9.63
CA ARG A 61 -14.62 6.88 10.95
C ARG A 61 -13.19 6.90 11.43
N TYR A 62 -12.55 5.74 11.56
CA TYR A 62 -11.29 5.64 12.30
C TYR A 62 -10.08 5.89 11.41
N LEU A 63 -10.05 5.32 10.21
CA LEU A 63 -8.94 5.54 9.29
C LEU A 63 -8.98 6.97 8.73
N ALA A 64 -10.17 7.50 8.44
CA ALA A 64 -10.32 8.88 7.97
C ALA A 64 -9.85 9.89 9.03
N GLU A 65 -10.31 9.77 10.28
CA GLU A 65 -9.89 10.66 11.38
C GLU A 65 -8.38 10.64 11.59
N GLU A 66 -7.75 9.46 11.46
CA GLU A 66 -6.31 9.33 11.55
C GLU A 66 -5.59 9.93 10.35
N ALA A 67 -6.10 9.70 9.12
CA ALA A 67 -5.53 10.24 7.91
C ALA A 67 -5.55 11.78 7.87
N GLU A 68 -6.62 12.40 8.37
CA GLU A 68 -6.74 13.86 8.47
C GLU A 68 -5.70 14.49 9.41
N LYS A 69 -5.23 13.74 10.41
CA LYS A 69 -4.19 14.19 11.35
C LYS A 69 -2.77 14.01 10.82
N ILE A 70 -2.61 13.22 9.75
CA ILE A 70 -1.30 12.89 9.17
C ILE A 70 -1.14 13.66 7.85
N GLU A 71 -0.67 14.89 7.96
CA GLU A 71 -0.45 15.74 6.80
C GLU A 71 0.78 15.31 6.00
N GLY A 72 0.66 15.34 4.67
CA GLY A 72 1.80 15.17 3.77
C GLY A 72 2.40 13.76 3.70
N ALA A 73 1.83 12.76 4.38
CA ALA A 73 2.34 11.40 4.34
C ALA A 73 2.23 10.76 2.95
N LEU A 74 3.19 9.88 2.66
CA LEU A 74 3.12 8.92 1.57
C LEU A 74 2.47 7.64 2.11
N TRP A 75 1.35 7.24 1.53
CA TRP A 75 0.58 6.08 1.96
C TRP A 75 1.02 4.83 1.21
N VAL A 76 1.42 3.81 1.97
CA VAL A 76 1.88 2.51 1.44
C VAL A 76 0.83 1.45 1.79
N PRO A 77 -0.15 1.17 0.91
CA PRO A 77 -1.12 0.11 1.18
C PRO A 77 -0.44 -1.26 1.17
N LEU A 78 -0.72 -2.05 2.20
CA LEU A 78 -0.33 -3.45 2.25
C LEU A 78 -1.52 -4.31 1.80
N GLY A 79 -1.61 -4.47 0.47
CA GLY A 79 -2.55 -5.38 -0.19
C GLY A 79 -3.86 -4.74 -0.63
N SER A 80 -4.62 -5.47 -1.44
CA SER A 80 -5.75 -4.92 -2.21
C SER A 80 -6.86 -4.33 -1.36
N HIS A 81 -7.13 -4.87 -0.17
CA HIS A 81 -8.17 -4.34 0.71
C HIS A 81 -7.74 -3.02 1.38
N ALA A 82 -6.46 -2.91 1.78
CA ALA A 82 -5.92 -1.67 2.33
C ALA A 82 -5.86 -0.58 1.25
N GLU A 83 -5.42 -0.95 0.04
CA GLU A 83 -5.43 -0.06 -1.13
C GLU A 83 -6.83 0.45 -1.44
N ALA A 84 -7.81 -0.45 -1.52
CA ALA A 84 -9.20 -0.07 -1.77
C ALA A 84 -9.74 0.88 -0.69
N ALA A 85 -9.42 0.67 0.58
CA ALA A 85 -9.82 1.56 1.66
C ALA A 85 -9.21 2.97 1.52
N LEU A 86 -7.93 3.07 1.18
CA LEU A 86 -7.28 4.37 0.96
C LEU A 86 -7.82 5.08 -0.27
N LEU A 87 -8.05 4.36 -1.38
CA LEU A 87 -8.65 4.91 -2.59
C LEU A 87 -10.09 5.38 -2.33
N HIS A 88 -10.86 4.64 -1.54
CA HIS A 88 -12.20 5.06 -1.08
C HIS A 88 -12.13 6.37 -0.30
N LEU A 89 -11.24 6.49 0.68
CA LEU A 89 -11.04 7.73 1.42
C LEU A 89 -10.51 8.88 0.56
N SER A 90 -9.75 8.57 -0.50
CA SER A 90 -9.32 9.58 -1.47
C SER A 90 -10.48 10.13 -2.29
N VAL A 91 -11.42 9.29 -2.73
CA VAL A 91 -12.65 9.73 -3.39
C VAL A 91 -13.50 10.61 -2.47
N GLN A 92 -13.51 10.33 -1.17
CA GLN A 92 -14.19 11.16 -0.16
C GLN A 92 -13.44 12.45 0.22
N GLY A 93 -12.21 12.64 -0.27
CA GLY A 93 -11.41 13.85 -0.03
C GLY A 93 -10.58 13.86 1.25
N HIS A 94 -10.54 12.76 2.02
CA HIS A 94 -9.72 12.65 3.22
C HIS A 94 -8.23 12.41 2.91
N ILE A 95 -7.92 11.85 1.74
CA ILE A 95 -6.55 11.53 1.32
C ILE A 95 -6.30 12.04 -0.10
N ASN A 96 -5.17 12.70 -0.32
CA ASN A 96 -4.74 13.01 -1.68
C ASN A 96 -4.28 11.72 -2.38
N GLY A 97 -5.02 11.29 -3.42
CA GLY A 97 -4.75 10.05 -4.15
C GLY A 97 -3.36 9.97 -4.78
N SER A 98 -2.76 11.12 -5.15
CA SER A 98 -1.38 11.17 -5.66
C SER A 98 -0.32 10.78 -4.62
N ARG A 99 -0.71 10.66 -3.34
CA ARG A 99 0.16 10.21 -2.25
C ARG A 99 -0.07 8.74 -1.87
N ILE A 100 -0.89 7.99 -2.61
CA ILE A 100 -1.13 6.56 -2.37
C ILE A 100 -0.29 5.74 -3.37
N LEU A 101 0.59 4.88 -2.87
CA LEU A 101 1.35 3.94 -3.70
C LEU A 101 0.53 2.70 -4.07
N ALA A 102 -0.50 2.90 -4.90
CA ALA A 102 -1.37 1.83 -5.37
C ALA A 102 -0.64 0.88 -6.33
N GLY A 103 -0.94 -0.41 -6.24
CA GLY A 103 -0.39 -1.46 -7.09
C GLY A 103 0.88 -2.15 -6.57
N LEU A 104 1.44 -1.70 -5.43
CA LEU A 104 2.56 -2.39 -4.81
C LEU A 104 2.20 -3.85 -4.46
N PRO A 105 3.01 -4.84 -4.89
CA PRO A 105 2.75 -6.23 -4.53
C PRO A 105 2.74 -6.42 -3.00
N HIS A 106 1.70 -7.06 -2.47
CA HIS A 106 1.62 -7.30 -1.02
C HIS A 106 2.71 -8.28 -0.54
N PRO A 107 3.46 -7.99 0.54
CA PRO A 107 4.60 -8.80 1.01
C PRO A 107 4.26 -10.21 1.56
N SER A 108 3.03 -10.72 1.40
CA SER A 108 2.67 -12.10 1.76
C SER A 108 3.35 -13.13 0.86
N GLY A 109 3.64 -14.32 1.39
CA GLY A 109 4.27 -15.44 0.66
C GLY A 109 3.56 -15.84 -0.65
N ALA A 110 2.24 -15.67 -0.74
CA ALA A 110 1.46 -15.93 -1.97
C ALA A 110 1.86 -15.03 -3.17
N ASN A 111 2.60 -13.94 -2.94
CA ASN A 111 3.08 -13.01 -3.96
C ASN A 111 4.58 -13.13 -4.23
N ALA A 112 5.26 -14.17 -3.74
CA ALA A 112 6.71 -14.31 -3.86
C ALA A 112 7.21 -14.18 -5.32
N GLU A 113 6.52 -14.77 -6.30
CA GLU A 113 6.89 -14.64 -7.71
C GLU A 113 6.76 -13.20 -8.23
N ARG A 114 5.65 -12.53 -7.90
CA ARG A 114 5.40 -11.13 -8.30
C ARG A 114 6.46 -10.20 -7.70
N ILE A 115 6.81 -10.42 -6.43
CA ILE A 115 7.86 -9.67 -5.74
C ILE A 115 9.22 -9.93 -6.38
N ALA A 116 9.56 -11.19 -6.68
CA ALA A 116 10.82 -11.54 -7.31
C ALA A 116 10.97 -10.87 -8.69
N TYR A 117 9.90 -10.88 -9.51
CA TYR A 117 9.88 -10.17 -10.78
C TYR A 117 10.00 -8.66 -10.62
N PHE A 118 9.17 -8.06 -9.73
CA PHE A 118 9.19 -6.63 -9.45
C PHE A 118 10.57 -6.13 -9.02
N LEU A 119 11.32 -6.95 -8.27
CA LEU A 119 12.68 -6.66 -7.81
C LEU A 119 13.79 -7.04 -8.82
N GLY A 120 13.45 -7.53 -10.01
CA GLY A 120 14.40 -7.96 -11.03
C GLY A 120 15.16 -9.25 -10.70
N ARG A 121 14.72 -10.01 -9.69
CA ARG A 121 15.34 -11.29 -9.26
C ARG A 121 14.87 -12.48 -10.09
N LYS A 122 13.84 -12.29 -10.91
CA LYS A 122 13.26 -13.29 -11.80
C LYS A 122 13.00 -12.66 -13.16
N SER A 123 13.34 -13.36 -14.24
CA SER A 123 13.13 -12.86 -15.60
C SER A 123 11.71 -13.15 -16.10
N ARG A 124 11.26 -12.36 -17.07
CA ARG A 124 9.92 -12.43 -17.66
C ARG A 124 9.60 -13.81 -18.23
N GLU A 125 10.58 -14.45 -18.85
CA GLU A 125 10.44 -15.74 -19.55
C GLU A 125 10.19 -16.91 -18.59
N THR A 126 10.52 -16.73 -17.31
CA THR A 126 10.42 -17.78 -16.28
C THR A 126 9.17 -17.64 -15.41
N LEU A 127 8.33 -16.65 -15.68
CA LEU A 127 7.12 -16.39 -14.91
C LEU A 127 6.07 -17.46 -15.13
N SER A 128 5.35 -17.82 -14.07
CA SER A 128 4.16 -18.66 -14.20
C SER A 128 3.02 -17.92 -14.90
N ALA A 129 2.07 -18.66 -15.46
CA ALA A 129 0.85 -18.09 -16.05
C ALA A 129 -0.01 -17.28 -15.06
N LYS A 130 0.27 -17.35 -13.75
CA LYS A 130 -0.44 -16.58 -12.71
C LYS A 130 0.12 -15.17 -12.51
N THR A 131 1.26 -14.86 -13.12
CA THR A 131 1.93 -13.56 -12.99
C THR A 131 1.85 -12.80 -14.30
N ASN A 132 1.11 -11.68 -14.29
CA ASN A 132 1.03 -10.78 -15.42
C ASN A 132 2.21 -9.80 -15.39
N ALA A 133 3.20 -10.05 -16.25
CA ALA A 133 4.41 -9.24 -16.36
C ALA A 133 4.10 -7.81 -16.79
N ASP A 134 3.26 -7.63 -17.80
CA ASP A 134 2.92 -6.32 -18.37
C ASP A 134 2.23 -5.43 -17.33
N ALA A 135 1.32 -6.01 -16.55
CA ALA A 135 0.67 -5.29 -15.45
C ALA A 135 1.67 -4.86 -14.37
N LEU A 136 2.64 -5.72 -14.02
CA LEU A 136 3.68 -5.40 -13.03
C LEU A 136 4.65 -4.33 -13.54
N ASP A 137 5.04 -4.39 -14.81
CA ASP A 137 5.93 -3.40 -15.41
C ASP A 137 5.26 -2.03 -15.52
N ALA A 138 4.00 -1.99 -15.97
CA ALA A 138 3.21 -0.77 -16.00
C ALA A 138 3.03 -0.17 -14.60
N THR A 139 2.74 -1.01 -13.61
CA THR A 139 2.61 -0.58 -12.20
C THR A 139 3.93 -0.01 -11.68
N ARG A 140 5.05 -0.68 -11.97
CA ARG A 140 6.38 -0.21 -11.55
C ARG A 140 6.72 1.13 -12.17
N ALA A 141 6.54 1.29 -13.48
CA ALA A 141 6.80 2.55 -14.17
C ALA A 141 5.92 3.69 -13.65
N HIS A 142 4.65 3.40 -13.33
CA HIS A 142 3.75 4.37 -12.72
C HIS A 142 4.24 4.80 -11.33
N LEU A 143 4.63 3.86 -10.47
CA LEU A 143 5.15 4.14 -9.13
C LEU A 143 6.46 4.95 -9.19
N GLU A 144 7.38 4.60 -10.08
CA GLU A 144 8.64 5.34 -10.28
C GLU A 144 8.37 6.79 -10.73
N THR A 145 7.42 6.99 -11.65
CA THR A 145 6.99 8.33 -12.09
C THR A 145 6.37 9.11 -10.93
N GLN A 146 5.45 8.50 -10.19
CA GLN A 146 4.81 9.10 -9.03
C GLN A 146 5.83 9.55 -7.97
N ILE A 147 6.84 8.72 -7.71
CA ILE A 147 7.93 9.05 -6.77
C ILE A 147 8.77 10.21 -7.29
N ALA A 148 9.13 10.25 -8.57
CA ALA A 148 9.89 11.35 -9.16
C ALA A 148 9.13 12.70 -9.09
N GLU A 149 7.81 12.66 -9.21
CA GLU A 149 6.94 13.83 -9.13
C GLU A 149 6.56 14.21 -7.69
N PHE A 150 6.79 13.32 -6.72
CA PHE A 150 6.41 13.54 -5.33
C PHE A 150 7.10 14.79 -4.76
N ARG A 151 6.32 15.60 -4.05
CA ARG A 151 6.81 16.78 -3.31
C ARG A 151 6.46 16.60 -1.84
N PRO A 152 7.44 16.32 -0.96
CA PRO A 152 7.18 16.29 0.47
C PRO A 152 6.75 17.68 0.93
N ASN A 153 5.83 17.74 1.89
CA ASN A 153 5.53 19.00 2.56
C ASN A 153 6.81 19.43 3.29
N ARG A 154 7.30 20.65 3.01
CA ARG A 154 8.46 21.25 3.67
C ARG A 154 8.09 21.76 5.05
#